data_AF-A0A971P5S1-F1
#
_entry.id   AF-A0A971P5S1-F1
#
_cell.length_a   1.000
_cell.length_b   1.000
_cell.length_c   1.000
_cell.angle_alpha   90.00
_cell.angle_beta   90.00
_cell.angle_gamma   90.00
#
_symmetry.space_group_name_H-M   'P 1'
#
loop_
_entity.id
_entity.type
_entity.pdbx_description
1 polymer ?
#
loop_
_entity_poly.entity_id
_entity_poly.type
_entity_poly.pdbx_seq_one_letter_code
_entity_poly.pdbx_strand_id
1 'polypeptide(L)'
;MTTHVFIVDAITFKVHLEYLFAGTGAKENHVDFNNGPNTRHRAVTENMLTSMIADASRIRRGDQIIFYLQQNFSHGIREGKFYGIFTAKHDWSFLDDYDGQQYLFDSLQKSLTFRTLIEPSTVYQQGVTEWEALDEIRNIACPHQMLWSLIYRKLKGNRGNTMITLYESERLCQLIRNKNHRTTLGSSDGNSLSFDQGTQTIIVIERAQQEYGGRQEPINILPRLINKYENGLSFEAHLQAYICKNIGSDINISLNNSLLQSNSNIEWIGNEVSCGVGMQRIDIMLALIVNGQRQIMPIELKAVEASEDNVRQIKRYVDWIEQYYIPNRHSDILPVLVAKRTANRGRSQYRNVLRAIDDFNKDYAQRCCNLRYVEYHLENNNLKFEIIQ
;
A
#
# COMPACT_ATOMS: atom_id res chain seq x y z
N MET A 1 -5.43 -10.43 4.58
CA MET A 1 -4.67 -9.39 5.30
C MET A 1 -3.57 -8.91 4.36
N THR A 2 -3.33 -7.61 4.29
CA THR A 2 -2.21 -7.09 3.50
C THR A 2 -0.91 -7.21 4.30
N THR A 3 0.18 -7.51 3.61
CA THR A 3 1.51 -7.50 4.21
C THR A 3 2.29 -6.31 3.68
N HIS A 4 2.82 -5.50 4.61
CA HIS A 4 3.57 -4.29 4.31
C HIS A 4 5.03 -4.48 4.71
N VAL A 5 5.92 -4.21 3.77
CA VAL A 5 7.36 -4.26 3.95
C VAL A 5 7.87 -2.84 4.17
N PHE A 6 8.29 -2.56 5.40
CA PHE A 6 8.85 -1.28 5.82
C PHE A 6 10.36 -1.28 5.68
N ILE A 7 10.89 -0.20 5.12
CA ILE A 7 12.32 -0.11 4.80
C ILE A 7 13.04 0.64 5.91
N VAL A 8 14.06 0.01 6.47
CA VAL A 8 14.78 0.50 7.65
C VAL A 8 16.29 0.38 7.47
N ASP A 9 17.02 1.18 8.24
CA ASP A 9 18.45 1.00 8.47
C ASP A 9 18.70 0.48 9.90
N ALA A 10 19.96 0.27 10.27
CA ALA A 10 20.31 -0.28 11.59
C ALA A 10 19.79 0.57 12.76
N ILE A 11 19.82 1.89 12.60
CA ILE A 11 19.44 2.86 13.64
C ILE A 11 17.93 2.84 13.82
N THR A 12 17.21 3.08 12.74
CA THR A 12 15.75 3.12 12.75
C THR A 12 15.17 1.76 13.09
N PHE A 13 15.74 0.64 12.61
CA PHE A 13 15.20 -0.69 12.88
C PHE A 13 15.19 -1.00 14.38
N LYS A 14 16.27 -0.68 15.09
CA LYS A 14 16.33 -0.80 16.55
C LYS A 14 15.19 -0.03 17.22
N VAL A 15 15.01 1.24 16.87
CA VAL A 15 13.97 2.11 17.48
C VAL A 15 12.55 1.61 17.17
N HIS A 16 12.28 1.12 15.95
CA HIS A 16 10.98 0.53 15.61
C HIS A 16 10.61 -0.66 16.51
N LEU A 17 11.58 -1.55 16.79
CA LEU A 17 11.38 -2.70 17.68
C LEU A 17 11.16 -2.26 19.13
N GLU A 18 11.97 -1.31 19.59
CA GLU A 18 11.97 -0.86 20.97
C GLU A 18 10.75 -0.05 21.37
N TYR A 19 10.02 0.53 20.41
CA TYR A 19 8.80 1.32 20.62
C TYR A 19 7.56 0.74 19.92
N LEU A 20 7.70 -0.44 19.30
CA LEU A 20 6.63 -1.16 18.58
C LEU A 20 5.80 -0.24 17.66
N PHE A 21 6.49 0.43 16.74
CA PHE A 21 5.86 1.10 15.60
C PHE A 21 6.60 0.74 14.31
N ALA A 22 5.98 1.03 13.17
CA ALA A 22 6.58 1.02 11.85
C ALA A 22 6.39 2.41 11.22
N GLY A 23 7.45 2.99 10.65
CA GLY A 23 7.45 4.38 10.21
C GLY A 23 8.13 4.59 8.86
N THR A 24 7.65 5.57 8.12
CA THR A 24 8.30 6.08 6.90
C THR A 24 8.15 7.60 6.81
N GLY A 25 9.04 8.27 6.08
CA GLY A 25 8.99 9.71 5.90
C GLY A 25 9.82 10.18 4.71
N ALA A 26 9.71 11.47 4.40
CA ALA A 26 10.35 12.06 3.22
C ALA A 26 11.22 13.24 3.61
N LYS A 27 12.41 12.94 4.16
CA LYS A 27 13.30 13.95 4.74
C LYS A 27 12.52 14.80 5.76
N GLU A 28 12.88 16.05 5.91
CA GLU A 28 12.34 17.02 6.85
C GLU A 28 11.14 17.80 6.26
N ASN A 29 10.35 17.15 5.39
CA ASN A 29 9.12 17.76 4.88
C ASN A 29 7.97 17.50 5.87
N HIS A 30 7.21 18.55 6.18
CA HIS A 30 5.99 18.49 6.98
C HIS A 30 4.73 18.46 6.09
N VAL A 31 3.62 17.93 6.59
CA VAL A 31 2.35 17.80 5.83
C VAL A 31 1.42 18.97 6.16
N ASP A 32 1.72 20.15 5.61
CA ASP A 32 0.96 21.40 5.87
C ASP A 32 -0.48 21.45 5.35
N PHE A 33 -0.90 20.43 4.60
CA PHE A 33 -2.23 20.30 4.03
C PHE A 33 -3.08 19.20 4.70
N ASN A 34 -2.62 18.58 5.79
CA ASN A 34 -3.47 17.69 6.58
C ASN A 34 -4.62 18.48 7.21
N ASN A 35 -5.89 18.08 7.00
CA ASN A 35 -7.08 18.85 7.38
C ASN A 35 -7.14 20.28 6.79
N GLY A 36 -6.30 20.62 5.80
CA GLY A 36 -6.17 21.97 5.26
C GLY A 36 -6.37 22.02 3.74
N PRO A 37 -6.93 23.11 3.18
CA PRO A 37 -7.14 23.22 1.73
C PRO A 37 -5.88 23.66 0.96
N ASN A 38 -4.89 24.22 1.65
CA ASN A 38 -3.75 24.91 1.04
C ASN A 38 -2.43 24.26 1.42
N THR A 39 -1.41 24.44 0.58
CA THR A 39 -0.03 24.02 0.85
C THR A 39 0.94 25.07 0.31
N ARG A 40 2.10 25.20 0.95
CA ARG A 40 3.25 25.97 0.48
C ARG A 40 4.23 25.11 -0.32
N HIS A 41 4.01 23.80 -0.37
CA HIS A 41 4.87 22.87 -1.11
C HIS A 41 4.76 23.08 -2.61
N ARG A 42 5.86 22.81 -3.31
CA ARG A 42 5.82 22.65 -4.77
C ARG A 42 5.07 21.37 -5.11
N ALA A 43 4.45 21.32 -6.29
CA ALA A 43 3.65 20.19 -6.74
C ALA A 43 4.36 18.83 -6.63
N VAL A 44 5.68 18.77 -6.90
CA VAL A 44 6.47 17.53 -6.77
C VAL A 44 6.51 17.03 -5.33
N THR A 45 6.76 17.92 -4.36
CA THR A 45 6.79 17.58 -2.93
C THR A 45 5.40 17.21 -2.42
N GLU A 46 4.37 17.99 -2.81
CA GLU A 46 2.97 17.70 -2.48
C GLU A 46 2.56 16.31 -2.97
N ASN A 47 2.86 15.97 -4.23
CA ASN A 47 2.52 14.66 -4.81
C ASN A 47 3.29 13.51 -4.14
N MET A 48 4.56 13.73 -3.78
CA MET A 48 5.34 12.74 -3.01
C MET A 48 4.71 12.48 -1.65
N LEU A 49 4.41 13.53 -0.87
CA LEU A 49 3.76 13.40 0.44
C LEU A 49 2.37 12.75 0.31
N THR A 50 1.60 13.13 -0.71
CA THR A 50 0.28 12.54 -0.99
C THR A 50 0.38 11.05 -1.35
N SER A 51 1.40 10.65 -2.11
CA SER A 51 1.65 9.24 -2.41
C SER A 51 1.98 8.44 -1.14
N MET A 52 2.75 9.03 -0.22
CA MET A 52 3.04 8.41 1.09
C MET A 52 1.79 8.37 1.97
N ILE A 53 0.91 9.36 1.90
CA ILE A 53 -0.41 9.32 2.54
C ILE A 53 -1.22 8.14 2.01
N ALA A 54 -1.22 7.90 0.70
CA ALA A 54 -1.91 6.74 0.12
C ALA A 54 -1.32 5.42 0.66
N ASP A 55 0.01 5.34 0.75
CA ASP A 55 0.71 4.16 1.32
C ASP A 55 0.37 3.93 2.81
N ALA A 56 0.25 5.01 3.57
CA ALA A 56 -0.10 5.01 4.98
C ALA A 56 -1.60 4.68 5.20
N SER A 57 -2.44 5.11 4.25
CA SER A 57 -3.90 4.99 4.32
C SER A 57 -4.44 3.62 3.90
N ARG A 58 -3.62 2.74 3.30
CA ARG A 58 -4.04 1.37 2.98
C ARG A 58 -3.86 0.37 4.14
N ILE A 59 -3.10 0.71 5.17
CA ILE A 59 -2.89 -0.19 6.32
C ILE A 59 -4.20 -0.38 7.08
N ARG A 60 -4.48 -1.62 7.46
CA ARG A 60 -5.64 -2.02 8.28
C ARG A 60 -5.18 -2.81 9.50
N ARG A 61 -6.03 -2.84 10.53
CA ARG A 61 -5.79 -3.64 11.73
C ARG A 61 -5.58 -5.10 11.36
N GLY A 62 -4.55 -5.72 11.94
CA GLY A 62 -4.20 -7.12 11.68
C GLY A 62 -3.38 -7.33 10.41
N ASP A 63 -3.14 -6.31 9.59
CA ASP A 63 -2.17 -6.39 8.49
C ASP A 63 -0.78 -6.77 9.01
N GLN A 64 -0.06 -7.60 8.25
CA GLN A 64 1.27 -8.03 8.64
C GLN A 64 2.30 -6.96 8.29
N ILE A 65 3.28 -6.79 9.18
CA ILE A 65 4.39 -5.87 9.00
C ILE A 65 5.70 -6.66 9.04
N ILE A 66 6.51 -6.50 7.99
CA ILE A 66 7.84 -7.08 7.87
C ILE A 66 8.83 -5.93 7.68
N PHE A 67 9.98 -5.99 8.34
CA PHE A 67 11.03 -4.99 8.15
C PHE A 67 12.06 -5.48 7.15
N TYR A 68 12.41 -4.64 6.19
CA TYR A 68 13.54 -4.85 5.29
C TYR A 68 14.68 -3.92 5.69
N LEU A 69 15.71 -4.51 6.32
CA LEU A 69 16.95 -3.85 6.67
C LEU A 69 17.82 -3.69 5.43
N GLN A 70 18.14 -2.45 5.07
CA GLN A 70 18.96 -2.16 3.89
C GLN A 70 20.44 -2.51 4.11
N GLN A 71 21.10 -2.93 3.03
CA GLN A 71 22.56 -3.03 2.97
C GLN A 71 23.19 -1.68 3.36
N ASN A 72 24.14 -1.73 4.29
CA ASN A 72 24.90 -0.57 4.72
C ASN A 72 26.28 -1.01 5.24
N PHE A 73 27.30 -0.90 4.39
CA PHE A 73 28.67 -1.31 4.71
C PHE A 73 29.27 -0.55 5.88
N SER A 74 28.92 0.74 6.05
CA SER A 74 29.42 1.54 7.19
C SER A 74 28.93 1.01 8.54
N HIS A 75 27.80 0.31 8.56
CA HIS A 75 27.22 -0.32 9.75
C HIS A 75 27.47 -1.84 9.78
N GLY A 76 28.35 -2.36 8.91
CA GLY A 76 28.67 -3.79 8.83
C GLY A 76 27.58 -4.65 8.17
N ILE A 77 26.52 -4.06 7.63
CA ILE A 77 25.42 -4.78 6.97
C ILE A 77 25.80 -5.00 5.51
N ARG A 78 26.31 -6.19 5.20
CA ARG A 78 26.81 -6.55 3.86
C ARG A 78 25.73 -6.96 2.87
N GLU A 79 24.54 -7.28 3.34
CA GLU A 79 23.41 -7.70 2.49
C GLU A 79 22.11 -7.25 3.14
N GLY A 80 21.13 -6.85 2.33
CA GLY A 80 19.80 -6.54 2.84
C GLY A 80 19.10 -7.79 3.39
N LYS A 81 18.22 -7.61 4.37
CA LYS A 81 17.55 -8.73 5.06
C LYS A 81 16.12 -8.39 5.46
N PHE A 82 15.23 -9.37 5.36
CA PHE A 82 13.84 -9.30 5.80
C PHE A 82 13.69 -9.91 7.19
N TYR A 83 13.10 -9.17 8.12
CA TYR A 83 12.99 -9.50 9.53
C TYR A 83 11.57 -9.39 10.07
N GLY A 84 11.29 -10.31 11.00
CA GLY A 84 10.11 -10.29 11.86
C GLY A 84 8.79 -10.52 11.12
N ILE A 85 7.77 -10.83 11.92
CA ILE A 85 6.37 -10.81 11.49
C ILE A 85 5.62 -10.14 12.64
N PHE A 86 5.19 -8.91 12.40
CA PHE A 86 4.40 -8.09 13.32
C PHE A 86 3.00 -7.89 12.74
N THR A 87 2.08 -7.35 13.53
CA THR A 87 0.75 -6.97 13.07
C THR A 87 0.45 -5.52 13.39
N ALA A 88 -0.27 -4.82 12.51
CA ALA A 88 -0.76 -3.48 12.78
C ALA A 88 -1.84 -3.50 13.87
N LYS A 89 -1.68 -2.68 14.92
CA LYS A 89 -2.62 -2.63 16.07
C LYS A 89 -3.97 -1.99 15.72
N HIS A 90 -3.95 -1.03 14.81
CA HIS A 90 -5.11 -0.19 14.47
C HIS A 90 -5.25 -0.04 12.95
N ASP A 91 -6.44 0.38 12.54
CA ASP A 91 -6.68 0.81 11.16
C ASP A 91 -5.97 2.13 10.88
N TRP A 92 -5.32 2.18 9.72
CA TRP A 92 -4.59 3.32 9.19
C TRP A 92 -3.34 3.72 9.99
N SER A 93 -2.38 4.30 9.28
CA SER A 93 -1.33 5.09 9.92
C SER A 93 -1.84 6.46 10.41
N PHE A 94 -1.02 7.10 11.22
CA PHE A 94 -1.17 8.47 11.71
C PHE A 94 0.05 9.32 11.35
N LEU A 95 -0.06 10.64 11.57
CA LEU A 95 1.06 11.57 11.48
C LEU A 95 1.67 11.81 12.87
N ASP A 96 2.99 11.67 12.93
CA ASP A 96 3.80 12.42 13.88
C ASP A 96 4.70 13.34 13.05
N ASP A 97 4.17 14.52 12.74
CA ASP A 97 4.72 15.34 11.67
C ASP A 97 6.10 15.90 12.01
N TYR A 98 6.85 16.29 10.97
CA TYR A 98 8.15 16.90 11.17
C TYR A 98 8.00 18.35 11.66
N ASP A 99 8.32 18.55 12.92
CA ASP A 99 8.56 19.86 13.51
C ASP A 99 9.54 19.73 14.69
N GLY A 100 9.77 20.81 15.44
CA GLY A 100 10.63 20.81 16.62
C GLY A 100 10.17 19.92 17.79
N GLN A 101 9.04 19.21 17.65
CA GLN A 101 8.45 18.33 18.67
C GLN A 101 8.26 16.89 18.17
N GLN A 102 8.73 16.53 16.97
CA GLN A 102 8.56 15.20 16.42
C GLN A 102 9.17 14.14 17.35
N TYR A 103 8.34 13.20 17.81
CA TYR A 103 8.77 12.19 18.78
C TYR A 103 9.84 11.28 18.19
N LEU A 104 10.86 10.96 19.00
CA LEU A 104 12.00 10.10 18.67
C LEU A 104 12.90 10.59 17.52
N PHE A 105 12.78 11.85 17.06
CA PHE A 105 13.61 12.36 15.96
C PHE A 105 15.11 12.17 16.22
N ASP A 106 15.60 12.53 17.42
CA ASP A 106 17.01 12.39 17.79
C ASP A 106 17.49 10.93 17.80
N SER A 107 16.62 9.99 18.22
CA SER A 107 16.93 8.57 18.24
C SER A 107 16.88 7.94 16.85
N LEU A 108 15.97 8.40 15.99
CA LEU A 108 15.78 7.91 14.63
C LEU A 108 16.78 8.51 13.64
N GLN A 109 17.26 9.72 13.91
CA GLN A 109 18.08 10.54 13.01
C GLN A 109 17.43 10.79 11.63
N LYS A 110 16.11 10.55 11.55
CA LYS A 110 15.29 10.65 10.35
C LYS A 110 13.88 11.01 10.77
N SER A 111 13.25 11.90 10.01
CA SER A 111 11.82 12.11 10.12
C SER A 111 11.09 10.92 9.49
N LEU A 112 10.38 10.19 10.33
CA LEU A 112 9.43 9.14 9.95
C LEU A 112 8.02 9.65 10.21
N THR A 113 7.55 10.58 9.38
CA THR A 113 6.27 11.28 9.55
C THR A 113 5.05 10.35 9.64
N PHE A 114 4.99 9.32 8.79
CA PHE A 114 3.85 8.42 8.70
C PHE A 114 4.14 7.16 9.51
N ARG A 115 3.37 6.92 10.57
CA ARG A 115 3.63 5.84 11.53
C ARG A 115 2.41 4.96 11.75
N THR A 116 2.67 3.70 12.06
CA THR A 116 1.68 2.69 12.41
C THR A 116 2.14 2.00 13.69
N LEU A 117 1.28 1.94 14.71
CA LEU A 117 1.56 1.12 15.89
C LEU A 117 1.46 -0.35 15.52
N ILE A 118 2.40 -1.15 16.01
CA ILE A 118 2.47 -2.58 15.74
C ILE A 118 2.50 -3.39 17.04
N GLU A 119 2.27 -4.68 16.92
CA GLU A 119 2.50 -5.65 17.99
C GLU A 119 3.27 -6.86 17.44
N PRO A 120 4.06 -7.52 18.30
CA PRO A 120 4.66 -8.80 17.94
C PRO A 120 3.58 -9.81 17.53
N SER A 121 3.76 -10.46 16.39
CA SER A 121 2.95 -11.62 16.00
C SER A 121 3.79 -12.89 16.13
N THR A 122 4.62 -13.18 15.13
CA THR A 122 5.55 -14.31 15.16
C THR A 122 6.95 -13.79 14.88
N VAL A 123 7.64 -13.35 15.94
CA VAL A 123 8.96 -12.72 15.80
C VAL A 123 10.05 -13.78 15.81
N TYR A 124 10.97 -13.65 14.87
CA TYR A 124 12.11 -14.55 14.67
C TYR A 124 13.41 -13.78 14.82
N GLN A 125 14.46 -14.44 15.31
CA GLN A 125 15.75 -13.82 15.58
C GLN A 125 16.49 -13.41 14.31
N GLN A 126 16.60 -14.34 13.35
CA GLN A 126 17.37 -14.18 12.11
C GLN A 126 16.49 -13.64 10.98
N GLY A 127 17.07 -12.76 10.17
CA GLY A 127 16.48 -12.31 8.91
C GLY A 127 16.86 -13.20 7.74
N VAL A 128 16.00 -13.21 6.71
CA VAL A 128 16.27 -13.84 5.40
C VAL A 128 16.94 -12.81 4.51
N THR A 129 18.02 -13.19 3.84
CA THR A 129 18.74 -12.23 2.98
C THR A 129 17.99 -11.91 1.68
N GLU A 130 18.37 -10.82 1.03
CA GLU A 130 17.88 -10.50 -0.31
C GLU A 130 18.13 -11.63 -1.29
N TRP A 131 19.32 -12.22 -1.28
CA TRP A 131 19.66 -13.34 -2.15
C TRP A 131 18.72 -14.53 -1.93
N GLU A 132 18.50 -14.91 -0.67
CA GLU A 132 17.61 -16.02 -0.31
C GLU A 132 16.15 -15.77 -0.74
N ALA A 133 15.69 -14.51 -0.73
CA ALA A 133 14.31 -14.17 -1.03
C ALA A 133 14.05 -13.89 -2.51
N LEU A 134 14.98 -13.23 -3.21
CA LEU A 134 14.75 -12.62 -4.52
C LEU A 134 15.58 -13.25 -5.65
N ASP A 135 16.82 -13.67 -5.36
CA ASP A 135 17.74 -14.20 -6.38
C ASP A 135 17.74 -15.74 -6.44
N GLU A 136 17.39 -16.40 -5.33
CA GLU A 136 17.35 -17.86 -5.25
C GLU A 136 16.12 -18.45 -5.98
N ILE A 137 16.37 -18.97 -7.18
CA ILE A 137 15.32 -19.51 -8.05
C ILE A 137 15.29 -21.03 -8.14
N ARG A 138 16.18 -21.78 -7.45
CA ARG A 138 16.23 -23.26 -7.54
C ARG A 138 14.88 -23.94 -7.29
N ASN A 139 14.05 -23.35 -6.44
CA ASN A 139 12.73 -23.86 -6.07
C ASN A 139 11.58 -23.04 -6.70
N ILE A 140 11.82 -22.35 -7.80
CA ILE A 140 10.82 -21.58 -8.56
C ILE A 140 10.56 -22.32 -9.87
N ALA A 141 9.36 -22.87 -10.03
CA ALA A 141 8.98 -23.59 -11.24
C ALA A 141 8.56 -22.65 -12.37
N CYS A 142 7.95 -21.51 -12.03
CA CYS A 142 7.43 -20.56 -13.01
C CYS A 142 7.67 -19.11 -12.58
N PRO A 143 7.89 -18.17 -13.53
CA PRO A 143 8.20 -16.78 -13.21
C PRO A 143 7.15 -16.09 -12.31
N HIS A 144 5.87 -16.41 -12.44
CA HIS A 144 4.82 -15.80 -11.61
C HIS A 144 4.97 -16.08 -10.11
N GLN A 145 5.74 -17.10 -9.71
CA GLN A 145 5.97 -17.46 -8.31
C GLN A 145 7.07 -16.62 -7.62
N MET A 146 7.74 -15.73 -8.38
CA MET A 146 8.73 -14.81 -7.84
C MET A 146 8.07 -13.69 -7.02
N LEU A 147 8.87 -13.06 -6.14
CA LEU A 147 8.46 -11.91 -5.32
C LEU A 147 8.53 -10.60 -6.13
N TRP A 148 7.75 -10.52 -7.22
CA TRP A 148 7.74 -9.40 -8.15
C TRP A 148 7.54 -8.03 -7.50
N SER A 149 6.67 -7.91 -6.50
CA SER A 149 6.44 -6.65 -5.78
C SER A 149 7.74 -6.13 -5.16
N LEU A 150 8.58 -7.02 -4.62
CA LEU A 150 9.88 -6.68 -4.02
C LEU A 150 10.97 -6.45 -5.07
N ILE A 151 10.96 -7.22 -6.16
CA ILE A 151 11.88 -7.02 -7.29
C ILE A 151 11.64 -5.64 -7.92
N TYR A 152 10.39 -5.29 -8.24
CA TYR A 152 10.04 -3.98 -8.78
C TYR A 152 10.43 -2.84 -7.83
N ARG A 153 10.22 -3.03 -6.53
CA ARG A 153 10.66 -2.09 -5.51
C ARG A 153 12.18 -1.89 -5.55
N LYS A 154 12.97 -2.95 -5.65
CA LYS A 154 14.44 -2.86 -5.71
C LYS A 154 14.91 -2.13 -6.96
N LEU A 155 14.30 -2.40 -8.11
CA LEU A 155 14.65 -1.77 -9.40
C LEU A 155 14.33 -0.27 -9.45
N LYS A 156 13.25 0.16 -8.77
CA LYS A 156 12.84 1.58 -8.75
C LYS A 156 13.47 2.38 -7.62
N GLY A 157 13.66 1.78 -6.45
CA GLY A 157 13.78 2.53 -5.20
C GLY A 157 12.54 3.39 -4.93
N ASN A 158 12.58 4.24 -3.90
CA ASN A 158 11.62 5.36 -3.66
C ASN A 158 10.36 5.08 -2.82
N ARG A 159 10.16 3.88 -2.25
CA ARG A 159 9.10 3.65 -1.26
C ARG A 159 9.64 3.08 0.04
N GLY A 160 9.26 3.70 1.15
CA GLY A 160 9.56 3.23 2.49
C GLY A 160 8.54 2.27 3.08
N ASN A 161 7.37 2.13 2.45
CA ASN A 161 6.34 1.13 2.74
C ASN A 161 5.85 0.52 1.42
N THR A 162 6.07 -0.78 1.23
CA THR A 162 5.63 -1.53 0.04
C THR A 162 4.73 -2.67 0.46
N MET A 163 3.49 -2.70 -0.04
CA MET A 163 2.65 -3.89 0.06
C MET A 163 3.20 -5.02 -0.83
N ILE A 164 2.98 -6.25 -0.42
CA ILE A 164 3.21 -7.43 -1.26
C ILE A 164 1.90 -8.22 -1.38
N THR A 165 1.74 -8.96 -2.47
CA THR A 165 0.54 -9.77 -2.70
C THR A 165 0.43 -10.91 -1.68
N LEU A 166 -0.75 -11.54 -1.60
CA LEU A 166 -1.03 -12.61 -0.63
C LEU A 166 -0.05 -13.78 -0.74
N TYR A 167 0.21 -14.28 -1.95
CA TYR A 167 1.12 -15.42 -2.16
C TYR A 167 2.59 -15.04 -1.90
N GLU A 168 2.98 -13.81 -2.22
CA GLU A 168 4.32 -13.29 -1.90
C GLU A 168 4.55 -13.21 -0.40
N SER A 169 3.53 -12.77 0.34
CA SER A 169 3.55 -12.75 1.80
C SER A 169 3.71 -14.15 2.39
N GLU A 170 2.89 -15.11 1.95
CA GLU A 170 2.96 -16.51 2.40
C GLU A 170 4.37 -17.07 2.18
N ARG A 171 4.95 -16.84 1.01
CA ARG A 171 6.31 -17.27 0.66
C ARG A 171 7.37 -16.60 1.55
N LEU A 172 7.35 -15.28 1.68
CA LEU A 172 8.35 -14.55 2.47
C LEU A 172 8.31 -14.93 3.95
N CYS A 173 7.10 -15.01 4.53
CA CYS A 173 6.90 -15.48 5.90
C CYS A 173 7.42 -16.91 6.09
N GLN A 174 7.23 -17.80 5.11
CA GLN A 174 7.73 -19.16 5.17
C GLN A 174 9.26 -19.23 5.10
N LEU A 175 9.90 -18.38 4.29
CA LEU A 175 11.36 -18.26 4.27
C LEU A 175 11.90 -17.83 5.64
N ILE A 176 11.31 -16.79 6.25
CA ILE A 176 11.73 -16.29 7.58
C ILE A 176 11.58 -17.38 8.63
N ARG A 177 10.43 -18.07 8.63
CA ARG A 177 10.17 -19.18 9.53
C ARG A 177 11.18 -20.32 9.37
N ASN A 178 11.50 -20.71 8.14
CA ASN A 178 12.43 -21.81 7.87
C ASN A 178 13.86 -21.45 8.25
N LYS A 179 14.30 -20.21 7.99
CA LYS A 179 15.62 -19.70 8.38
C LYS A 179 15.89 -19.85 9.88
N ASN A 180 14.83 -19.74 10.68
CA ASN A 180 14.88 -19.80 12.14
C ASN A 180 14.51 -21.17 12.70
N HIS A 181 14.46 -22.22 11.87
CA HIS A 181 14.04 -23.57 12.28
C HIS A 181 12.68 -23.59 13.01
N ARG A 182 11.79 -22.64 12.67
CA ARG A 182 10.48 -22.45 13.28
C ARG A 182 10.52 -22.03 14.76
N THR A 183 11.69 -21.68 15.29
CA THR A 183 11.85 -21.22 16.67
C THR A 183 11.62 -19.71 16.76
N THR A 184 10.57 -19.32 17.47
CA THR A 184 10.21 -17.92 17.70
C THR A 184 10.96 -17.34 18.90
N LEU A 185 11.16 -16.02 18.91
CA LEU A 185 11.53 -15.32 20.13
C LEU A 185 10.31 -15.28 21.06
N GLY A 186 10.46 -15.82 22.28
CA GLY A 186 9.43 -15.70 23.31
C GLY A 186 9.37 -14.26 23.82
N SER A 187 8.20 -13.64 23.75
CA SER A 187 7.90 -12.43 24.51
C SER A 187 7.32 -12.85 25.86
N SER A 188 8.14 -12.86 26.91
CA SER A 188 7.63 -12.96 28.29
C SER A 188 7.35 -11.56 28.84
N ASP A 189 6.44 -11.47 29.81
CA ASP A 189 6.18 -10.21 30.52
C ASP A 189 7.48 -9.64 31.10
N GLY A 190 7.71 -8.34 30.89
CA GLY A 190 8.92 -7.64 31.36
C GLY A 190 10.09 -7.57 30.37
N ASN A 191 9.94 -8.13 29.17
CA ASN A 191 10.96 -8.11 28.13
C ASN A 191 10.55 -7.24 26.92
N SER A 192 11.52 -6.60 26.27
CA SER A 192 11.32 -5.80 25.05
C SER A 192 12.19 -6.28 23.90
N LEU A 193 11.79 -5.96 22.68
CA LEU A 193 12.54 -6.30 21.47
C LEU A 193 13.55 -5.20 21.14
N SER A 194 14.71 -5.59 20.62
CA SER A 194 15.72 -4.69 20.07
C SER A 194 16.47 -5.35 18.91
N PHE A 195 17.38 -4.61 18.27
CA PHE A 195 18.23 -5.12 17.20
C PHE A 195 19.70 -5.04 17.60
N ASP A 196 20.37 -6.20 17.56
CA ASP A 196 21.82 -6.29 17.74
C ASP A 196 22.50 -6.15 16.37
N GLN A 197 23.20 -5.04 16.17
CA GLN A 197 23.89 -4.74 14.90
C GLN A 197 25.11 -5.65 14.65
N GLY A 198 25.78 -6.12 15.70
CA GLY A 198 26.99 -6.95 15.57
C GLY A 198 26.69 -8.35 15.07
N THR A 199 25.63 -8.96 15.61
CA THR A 199 25.11 -10.27 15.19
C THR A 199 24.07 -10.17 14.07
N GLN A 200 23.53 -8.97 13.84
CA GLN A 200 22.42 -8.69 12.92
C GLN A 200 21.19 -9.55 13.22
N THR A 201 20.78 -9.56 14.48
CA THR A 201 19.63 -10.33 14.95
C THR A 201 18.66 -9.47 15.77
N ILE A 202 17.38 -9.83 15.72
CA ILE A 202 16.42 -9.35 16.71
C ILE A 202 16.74 -10.04 18.04
N ILE A 203 16.85 -9.26 19.10
CA ILE A 203 17.13 -9.77 20.44
C ILE A 203 16.02 -9.38 21.41
N VAL A 204 15.93 -10.14 22.49
CA VAL A 204 15.11 -9.81 23.65
C VAL A 204 16.02 -9.17 24.70
N ILE A 205 15.57 -8.07 25.28
CA ILE A 205 16.29 -7.37 26.35
C ILE A 205 15.40 -7.24 27.58
N GLU A 206 16.01 -7.41 28.76
CA GLU A 206 15.35 -7.40 30.07
C GLU A 206 15.00 -5.97 30.51
N ARG A 207 13.98 -5.41 29.87
CA ARG A 207 13.37 -4.13 30.24
C ARG A 207 11.94 -4.08 29.73
N ALA A 208 11.13 -3.26 30.40
CA ALA A 208 9.77 -2.98 29.95
C ALA A 208 9.74 -2.42 28.53
N GLN A 209 8.80 -2.92 27.73
CA GLN A 209 8.50 -2.43 26.41
C GLN A 209 8.15 -0.94 26.48
N GLN A 210 8.82 -0.11 25.69
CA GLN A 210 8.52 1.31 25.67
C GLN A 210 7.22 1.53 24.89
N GLU A 211 6.36 2.38 25.44
CA GLU A 211 5.16 2.83 24.75
C GLU A 211 5.50 3.98 23.80
N TYR A 212 4.82 4.01 22.67
CA TYR A 212 4.91 5.12 21.74
C TYR A 212 4.15 6.34 22.29
N GLY A 213 4.88 7.34 22.77
CA GLY A 213 4.32 8.57 23.35
C GLY A 213 4.15 9.75 22.39
N GLY A 214 4.41 9.56 21.10
CA GLY A 214 4.37 10.62 20.10
C GLY A 214 2.96 11.01 19.67
N ARG A 215 2.87 12.04 18.82
CA ARG A 215 1.59 12.46 18.24
C ARG A 215 1.02 11.35 17.36
N GLN A 216 -0.31 11.24 17.38
CA GLN A 216 -1.07 10.28 16.59
C GLN A 216 -2.17 10.99 15.81
N GLU A 217 -1.79 11.99 15.02
CA GLU A 217 -2.74 12.82 14.29
C GLU A 217 -3.41 12.04 13.15
N PRO A 218 -4.75 12.01 13.07
CA PRO A 218 -5.45 11.37 11.97
C PRO A 218 -5.14 12.06 10.64
N ILE A 219 -4.93 11.24 9.60
CA ILE A 219 -4.71 11.72 8.24
C ILE A 219 -6.05 12.02 7.56
N ASN A 220 -6.19 13.23 7.03
CA ASN A 220 -7.34 13.68 6.26
C ASN A 220 -6.92 14.58 5.09
N ILE A 221 -7.05 14.05 3.86
CA ILE A 221 -6.68 14.73 2.61
C ILE A 221 -7.86 15.47 1.96
N LEU A 222 -9.10 15.28 2.43
CA LEU A 222 -10.31 15.72 1.73
C LEU A 222 -10.34 17.24 1.48
N PRO A 223 -10.01 18.12 2.46
CA PRO A 223 -10.02 19.57 2.23
C PRO A 223 -9.07 19.99 1.09
N ARG A 224 -7.87 19.39 1.03
CA ARG A 224 -6.91 19.66 -0.05
C ARG A 224 -7.40 19.13 -1.39
N LEU A 225 -7.99 17.93 -1.41
CA LEU A 225 -8.57 17.34 -2.61
C LEU A 225 -9.67 18.25 -3.20
N ILE A 226 -10.62 18.69 -2.38
CA ILE A 226 -11.72 19.58 -2.80
C ILE A 226 -11.17 20.86 -3.41
N ASN A 227 -10.22 21.51 -2.72
CA ASN A 227 -9.60 22.73 -3.23
C ASN A 227 -9.01 22.52 -4.62
N LYS A 228 -8.28 21.42 -4.87
CA LYS A 228 -7.72 21.12 -6.19
C LYS A 228 -8.80 20.81 -7.23
N TYR A 229 -9.86 20.10 -6.84
CA TYR A 229 -10.99 19.80 -7.72
C TYR A 229 -11.68 21.08 -8.21
N GLU A 230 -12.01 21.99 -7.29
CA GLU A 230 -12.73 23.24 -7.57
C GLU A 230 -11.91 24.21 -8.41
N ASN A 231 -10.59 24.23 -8.20
CA ASN A 231 -9.66 25.08 -8.93
C ASN A 231 -9.13 24.45 -10.23
N GLY A 232 -9.64 23.29 -10.64
CA GLY A 232 -9.25 22.62 -11.89
C GLY A 232 -7.78 22.20 -11.93
N LEU A 233 -7.16 21.95 -10.78
CA LEU A 233 -5.77 21.49 -10.66
C LEU A 233 -5.68 19.97 -10.84
N SER A 234 -4.48 19.42 -11.04
CA SER A 234 -4.29 17.95 -11.04
C SER A 234 -4.35 17.40 -9.62
N PHE A 235 -5.15 16.35 -9.39
CA PHE A 235 -5.37 15.78 -8.05
C PHE A 235 -5.50 14.25 -8.01
N GLU A 236 -5.03 13.53 -9.03
CA GLU A 236 -5.16 12.05 -9.12
C GLU A 236 -4.54 11.34 -7.90
N ALA A 237 -3.35 11.77 -7.47
CA ALA A 237 -2.71 11.26 -6.25
C ALA A 237 -3.57 11.50 -4.99
N HIS A 238 -4.28 12.63 -4.93
CA HIS A 238 -5.15 12.96 -3.79
C HIS A 238 -6.40 12.08 -3.80
N LEU A 239 -6.96 11.81 -4.99
CA LEU A 239 -8.06 10.88 -5.17
C LEU A 239 -7.66 9.46 -4.74
N GLN A 240 -6.47 8.99 -5.14
CA GLN A 240 -5.94 7.69 -4.71
C GLN A 240 -5.82 7.62 -3.18
N ALA A 241 -5.20 8.63 -2.56
CA ALA A 241 -5.09 8.75 -1.11
C ALA A 241 -6.45 8.73 -0.40
N TYR A 242 -7.43 9.49 -0.91
CA TYR A 242 -8.78 9.53 -0.38
C TYR A 242 -9.49 8.17 -0.48
N ILE A 243 -9.41 7.49 -1.62
CA ILE A 243 -10.04 6.18 -1.80
C ILE A 243 -9.37 5.15 -0.88
N CYS A 244 -8.04 5.07 -0.82
CA CYS A 244 -7.35 4.14 0.09
C CYS A 244 -7.76 4.34 1.55
N LYS A 245 -7.93 5.59 1.99
CA LYS A 245 -8.36 5.91 3.35
C LYS A 245 -9.80 5.48 3.64
N ASN A 246 -10.72 5.71 2.70
CA ASN A 246 -12.16 5.61 2.95
C ASN A 246 -12.82 4.33 2.42
N ILE A 247 -12.17 3.56 1.56
CA ILE A 247 -12.72 2.30 1.07
C ILE A 247 -12.89 1.29 2.21
N GLY A 248 -14.10 0.76 2.33
CA GLY A 248 -14.48 -0.17 3.40
C GLY A 248 -14.74 0.50 4.75
N SER A 249 -14.75 1.84 4.83
CA SER A 249 -15.16 2.58 6.03
C SER A 249 -16.54 3.22 5.86
N ASP A 250 -17.25 3.49 6.95
CA ASP A 250 -18.58 4.11 6.90
C ASP A 250 -18.55 5.62 6.58
N ILE A 251 -17.38 6.18 6.22
CA ILE A 251 -17.20 7.61 5.94
C ILE A 251 -17.76 7.99 4.57
N ASN A 252 -17.58 7.15 3.55
CA ASN A 252 -18.14 7.38 2.21
C ASN A 252 -18.92 6.17 1.72
N ILE A 253 -20.23 6.18 2.01
CA ILE A 253 -21.15 5.12 1.63
C ILE A 253 -21.27 4.99 0.11
N SER A 254 -21.22 6.10 -0.64
CA SER A 254 -21.32 6.05 -2.11
C SER A 254 -20.11 5.37 -2.76
N LEU A 255 -18.91 5.58 -2.19
CA LEU A 255 -17.68 4.88 -2.60
C LEU A 255 -17.82 3.38 -2.37
N ASN A 256 -18.25 2.99 -1.16
CA ASN A 256 -18.44 1.57 -0.84
C ASN A 256 -19.49 0.93 -1.72
N ASN A 257 -20.65 1.55 -1.92
CA ASN A 257 -21.71 0.99 -2.77
C ASN A 257 -21.29 0.88 -4.24
N SER A 258 -20.35 1.71 -4.70
CA SER A 258 -19.86 1.70 -6.08
C SER A 258 -18.80 0.63 -6.33
N LEU A 259 -17.97 0.34 -5.32
CA LEU A 259 -16.82 -0.57 -5.46
C LEU A 259 -17.05 -1.92 -4.78
N LEU A 260 -17.62 -1.93 -3.59
CA LEU A 260 -17.81 -3.12 -2.76
C LEU A 260 -19.21 -3.69 -2.96
N GLN A 261 -19.30 -5.02 -3.10
CA GLN A 261 -20.59 -5.70 -3.15
C GLN A 261 -21.13 -5.91 -1.73
N SER A 262 -22.45 -6.03 -1.57
CA SER A 262 -23.06 -6.42 -0.30
C SER A 262 -22.46 -7.74 0.20
N ASN A 263 -22.10 -7.80 1.48
CA ASN A 263 -21.40 -8.95 2.12
C ASN A 263 -19.99 -9.24 1.58
N SER A 264 -19.34 -8.29 0.91
CA SER A 264 -17.93 -8.42 0.58
C SER A 264 -17.04 -8.05 1.76
N ASN A 265 -15.92 -8.78 1.90
CA ASN A 265 -14.85 -8.42 2.82
C ASN A 265 -13.57 -8.11 2.04
N ILE A 266 -12.86 -7.06 2.44
CA ILE A 266 -11.57 -6.73 1.82
C ILE A 266 -10.49 -7.64 2.41
N GLU A 267 -9.95 -8.55 1.60
CA GLU A 267 -8.84 -9.43 1.98
C GLU A 267 -7.49 -8.71 1.83
N TRP A 268 -7.35 -7.82 0.84
CA TRP A 268 -6.10 -7.14 0.54
C TRP A 268 -6.33 -5.80 -0.19
N ILE A 269 -5.51 -4.80 0.13
CA ILE A 269 -5.44 -3.49 -0.54
C ILE A 269 -4.00 -3.18 -0.94
N GLY A 270 -3.81 -2.70 -2.17
CA GLY A 270 -2.58 -2.06 -2.60
C GLY A 270 -2.84 -0.90 -3.56
N ASN A 271 -2.11 0.21 -3.39
CA ASN A 271 -2.01 1.27 -4.38
C ASN A 271 -0.70 1.20 -5.18
N GLU A 272 -0.74 1.61 -6.45
CA GLU A 272 0.43 1.69 -7.34
C GLU A 272 1.15 0.35 -7.48
N VAL A 273 0.36 -0.70 -7.64
CA VAL A 273 0.82 -2.08 -7.79
C VAL A 273 1.52 -2.21 -9.13
N SER A 274 2.82 -2.51 -9.11
CA SER A 274 3.61 -2.60 -10.33
C SER A 274 3.18 -3.80 -11.17
N CYS A 275 2.87 -3.56 -12.44
CA CYS A 275 2.41 -4.57 -13.38
C CYS A 275 3.17 -4.44 -14.71
N GLY A 276 4.15 -5.32 -14.92
CA GLY A 276 4.92 -5.41 -16.16
C GLY A 276 6.26 -4.68 -16.13
N VAL A 277 7.15 -5.09 -17.03
CA VAL A 277 8.55 -4.63 -17.09
C VAL A 277 8.69 -3.17 -17.53
N GLY A 278 7.69 -2.63 -18.23
CA GLY A 278 7.61 -1.21 -18.60
C GLY A 278 7.26 -0.28 -17.44
N MET A 279 7.19 -0.81 -16.21
CA MET A 279 6.92 -0.05 -14.99
C MET A 279 5.54 0.59 -14.94
N GLN A 280 4.58 0.02 -15.67
CA GLN A 280 3.17 0.35 -15.54
C GLN A 280 2.68 -0.06 -14.13
N ARG A 281 1.70 0.66 -13.60
CA ARG A 281 1.17 0.42 -12.25
C ARG A 281 -0.34 0.51 -12.27
N ILE A 282 -0.98 -0.39 -11.53
CA ILE A 282 -2.40 -0.31 -11.21
C ILE A 282 -2.57 0.69 -10.07
N ASP A 283 -3.39 1.72 -10.25
CA ASP A 283 -3.54 2.80 -9.26
C ASP A 283 -4.00 2.27 -7.91
N ILE A 284 -5.05 1.43 -7.89
CA ILE A 284 -5.50 0.68 -6.71
C ILE A 284 -5.88 -0.73 -7.15
N MET A 285 -5.50 -1.74 -6.39
CA MET A 285 -5.97 -3.11 -6.56
C MET A 285 -6.50 -3.64 -5.23
N LEU A 286 -7.67 -4.26 -5.25
CA LEU A 286 -8.30 -4.90 -4.10
C LEU A 286 -8.42 -6.40 -4.33
N ALA A 287 -8.21 -7.21 -3.30
CA ALA A 287 -8.73 -8.57 -3.26
C ALA A 287 -9.92 -8.61 -2.29
N LEU A 288 -11.05 -9.11 -2.78
CA LEU A 288 -12.30 -9.18 -2.04
C LEU A 288 -12.71 -10.64 -1.88
N ILE A 289 -13.32 -10.98 -0.74
CA ILE A 289 -14.10 -12.20 -0.58
C ILE A 289 -15.57 -11.84 -0.74
N VAL A 290 -16.20 -12.34 -1.79
CA VAL A 290 -17.63 -12.13 -2.09
C VAL A 290 -18.31 -13.49 -2.07
N ASN A 291 -19.23 -13.71 -1.13
CA ASN A 291 -19.94 -14.99 -0.98
C ASN A 291 -19.00 -16.22 -0.93
N GLY A 292 -17.82 -16.06 -0.31
CA GLY A 292 -16.80 -17.11 -0.21
C GLY A 292 -15.88 -17.27 -1.43
N GLN A 293 -16.14 -16.54 -2.52
CA GLN A 293 -15.29 -16.53 -3.72
C GLN A 293 -14.36 -15.31 -3.70
N ARG A 294 -13.14 -15.49 -4.20
CA ARG A 294 -12.17 -14.40 -4.34
C ARG A 294 -12.41 -13.63 -5.62
N GLN A 295 -12.44 -12.31 -5.50
CA GLN A 295 -12.46 -11.38 -6.62
C GLN A 295 -11.28 -10.42 -6.51
N ILE A 296 -10.47 -10.31 -7.57
CA ILE A 296 -9.39 -9.34 -7.69
C ILE A 296 -9.86 -8.16 -8.55
N MET A 297 -9.69 -6.94 -8.05
CA MET A 297 -10.27 -5.73 -8.62
C MET A 297 -9.17 -4.72 -8.93
N PRO A 298 -8.62 -4.69 -10.17
CA PRO A 298 -7.77 -3.60 -10.61
C PRO A 298 -8.63 -2.35 -10.89
N ILE A 299 -8.22 -1.22 -10.33
CA ILE A 299 -8.91 0.07 -10.43
C ILE A 299 -7.95 1.07 -11.08
N GLU A 300 -8.36 1.62 -12.22
CA GLU A 300 -7.74 2.80 -12.83
C GLU A 300 -8.46 4.06 -12.37
N LEU A 301 -7.72 5.07 -11.92
CA LEU A 301 -8.25 6.35 -11.46
C LEU A 301 -7.94 7.45 -12.48
N LYS A 302 -8.89 8.35 -12.71
CA LYS A 302 -8.67 9.57 -13.49
C LYS A 302 -9.23 10.79 -12.80
N ALA A 303 -8.40 11.82 -12.62
CA ALA A 303 -8.82 13.12 -12.11
C ALA A 303 -9.63 13.97 -13.11
N VAL A 304 -9.84 13.42 -14.31
CA VAL A 304 -10.51 14.03 -15.47
C VAL A 304 -11.57 13.07 -16.00
N GLU A 305 -12.35 13.51 -17.00
CA GLU A 305 -13.28 12.64 -17.72
C GLU A 305 -12.53 11.46 -18.36
N ALA A 306 -13.18 10.30 -18.41
CA ALA A 306 -12.60 9.09 -18.99
C ALA A 306 -12.24 9.26 -20.48
N SER A 307 -11.26 8.47 -20.93
CA SER A 307 -10.85 8.34 -22.32
C SER A 307 -10.67 6.87 -22.71
N GLU A 308 -10.63 6.60 -24.02
CA GLU A 308 -10.41 5.25 -24.56
C GLU A 308 -9.06 4.66 -24.12
N ASP A 309 -8.06 5.49 -23.87
CA ASP A 309 -6.75 5.05 -23.37
C ASP A 309 -6.86 4.38 -22.00
N ASN A 310 -7.80 4.81 -21.16
CA ASN A 310 -8.00 4.19 -19.85
C ASN A 310 -8.47 2.74 -19.99
N VAL A 311 -9.33 2.45 -20.97
CA VAL A 311 -9.75 1.07 -21.26
C VAL A 311 -8.57 0.23 -21.78
N ARG A 312 -7.71 0.80 -22.63
CA ARG A 312 -6.47 0.13 -23.11
C ARG A 312 -5.52 -0.19 -21.95
N GLN A 313 -5.42 0.72 -20.98
CA GLN A 313 -4.59 0.53 -19.80
C GLN A 313 -5.12 -0.61 -18.93
N ILE A 314 -6.44 -0.67 -18.73
CA ILE A 314 -7.12 -1.74 -17.99
C ILE A 314 -6.95 -3.11 -18.67
N LYS A 315 -6.98 -3.19 -20.02
CA LYS A 315 -6.67 -4.44 -20.75
C LYS A 315 -5.32 -5.03 -20.30
N ARG A 316 -4.29 -4.19 -20.21
CA ARG A 316 -2.95 -4.62 -19.75
C ARG A 316 -2.93 -5.07 -18.29
N TYR A 317 -3.74 -4.46 -17.43
CA TYR A 317 -3.88 -4.90 -16.04
C TYR A 317 -4.46 -6.30 -15.96
N VAL A 318 -5.53 -6.56 -16.69
CA VAL A 318 -6.17 -7.89 -16.76
C VAL A 318 -5.17 -8.92 -17.29
N ASP A 319 -4.50 -8.62 -18.41
CA ASP A 319 -3.49 -9.51 -18.99
C ASP A 319 -2.35 -9.84 -18.00
N TRP A 320 -1.90 -8.86 -17.21
CA TRP A 320 -0.86 -9.07 -16.19
C TRP A 320 -1.38 -9.89 -15.01
N ILE A 321 -2.57 -9.59 -14.51
CA ILE A 321 -3.19 -10.30 -13.39
C ILE A 321 -3.36 -11.78 -13.74
N GLU A 322 -3.86 -12.10 -14.93
CA GLU A 322 -4.02 -13.49 -15.39
C GLU A 322 -2.70 -14.26 -15.46
N GLN A 323 -1.61 -13.61 -15.84
CA GLN A 323 -0.31 -14.26 -16.01
C GLN A 323 0.51 -14.35 -14.71
N TYR A 324 0.39 -13.36 -13.84
CA TYR A 324 1.28 -13.20 -12.68
C TYR A 324 0.59 -13.37 -11.33
N TYR A 325 -0.70 -13.05 -11.21
CA TYR A 325 -1.43 -13.16 -9.94
C TYR A 325 -2.28 -14.43 -9.87
N ILE A 326 -3.17 -14.62 -10.85
CA ILE A 326 -4.15 -15.72 -10.88
C ILE A 326 -3.50 -17.12 -10.72
N PRO A 327 -2.35 -17.44 -11.34
CA PRO A 327 -1.73 -18.75 -11.20
C PRO A 327 -1.26 -19.06 -9.77
N ASN A 328 -1.06 -18.03 -8.94
CA ASN A 328 -0.70 -18.18 -7.53
C ASN A 328 -1.89 -18.06 -6.59
N ARG A 329 -2.96 -17.36 -7.01
CA ARG A 329 -4.14 -17.10 -6.19
C ARG A 329 -5.40 -16.97 -7.07
N HIS A 330 -6.05 -18.09 -7.33
CA HIS A 330 -7.29 -18.13 -8.11
C HIS A 330 -8.33 -17.13 -7.60
N SER A 331 -8.81 -16.29 -8.51
CA SER A 331 -9.77 -15.21 -8.26
C SER A 331 -10.51 -14.86 -9.55
N ASP A 332 -11.74 -14.39 -9.45
CA ASP A 332 -12.41 -13.73 -10.57
C ASP A 332 -11.86 -12.31 -10.71
N ILE A 333 -11.67 -11.83 -11.94
CA ILE A 333 -11.17 -10.46 -12.17
C ILE A 333 -12.36 -9.52 -12.37
N LEU A 334 -12.42 -8.42 -11.63
CA LEU A 334 -13.38 -7.33 -11.84
C LEU A 334 -12.64 -6.02 -12.12
N PRO A 335 -12.44 -5.65 -13.39
CA PRO A 335 -11.80 -4.40 -13.74
C PRO A 335 -12.72 -3.21 -13.47
N VAL A 336 -12.15 -2.11 -12.97
CA VAL A 336 -12.88 -0.88 -12.65
C VAL A 336 -12.18 0.35 -13.21
N LEU A 337 -12.95 1.25 -13.80
CA LEU A 337 -12.53 2.60 -14.14
C LEU A 337 -13.27 3.60 -13.25
N VAL A 338 -12.53 4.44 -12.53
CA VAL A 338 -13.09 5.55 -11.74
C VAL A 338 -12.62 6.86 -12.36
N ALA A 339 -13.54 7.68 -12.87
CA ALA A 339 -13.21 8.95 -13.52
C ALA A 339 -14.10 10.10 -13.05
N LYS A 340 -13.67 11.33 -13.30
CA LYS A 340 -14.49 12.52 -13.02
C LYS A 340 -15.75 12.47 -13.89
N ARG A 341 -16.91 12.83 -13.32
CA ARG A 341 -18.20 12.84 -14.02
C ARG A 341 -18.14 13.62 -15.32
N THR A 342 -18.63 12.99 -16.39
CA THR A 342 -18.74 13.61 -17.71
C THR A 342 -19.76 14.74 -17.71
N ALA A 343 -19.35 15.96 -18.05
CA ALA A 343 -20.22 17.13 -18.07
C ALA A 343 -21.20 17.10 -19.25
N ASN A 344 -20.77 16.63 -20.43
CA ASN A 344 -21.61 16.56 -21.63
C ASN A 344 -21.56 15.17 -22.29
N ARG A 345 -22.57 14.35 -21.97
CA ARG A 345 -22.73 12.98 -22.48
C ARG A 345 -23.08 12.89 -23.97
N GLY A 346 -23.42 13.99 -24.64
CA GLY A 346 -23.67 14.03 -26.09
C GLY A 346 -22.39 14.01 -26.95
N ARG A 347 -21.23 14.31 -26.35
CA ARG A 347 -19.94 14.38 -27.05
C ARG A 347 -19.52 13.01 -27.59
N SER A 348 -18.79 13.02 -28.70
CA SER A 348 -18.23 11.80 -29.30
C SER A 348 -17.30 11.08 -28.33
N GLN A 349 -16.49 11.80 -27.55
CA GLN A 349 -15.58 11.23 -26.56
C GLN A 349 -16.28 10.31 -25.57
N TYR A 350 -17.38 10.76 -24.94
CA TYR A 350 -18.15 9.92 -24.00
C TYR A 350 -18.69 8.66 -24.68
N ARG A 351 -19.27 8.81 -25.87
CA ARG A 351 -19.77 7.67 -26.67
C ARG A 351 -18.67 6.71 -27.12
N ASN A 352 -17.44 7.21 -27.29
CA ASN A 352 -16.31 6.36 -27.64
C ASN A 352 -15.81 5.58 -26.42
N VAL A 353 -15.81 6.18 -25.22
CA VAL A 353 -15.49 5.46 -23.98
C VAL A 353 -16.47 4.31 -23.77
N LEU A 354 -17.78 4.56 -23.85
CA LEU A 354 -18.78 3.50 -23.70
C LEU A 354 -18.61 2.38 -24.73
N ARG A 355 -18.35 2.74 -26.00
CA ARG A 355 -18.04 1.74 -27.04
C ARG A 355 -16.77 0.94 -26.73
N ALA A 356 -15.71 1.59 -26.26
CA ALA A 356 -14.49 0.90 -25.88
C ALA A 356 -14.72 -0.06 -24.70
N ILE A 357 -15.59 0.29 -23.75
CA ILE A 357 -16.00 -0.58 -22.64
C ILE A 357 -16.82 -1.77 -23.16
N ASP A 358 -17.78 -1.54 -24.07
CA ASP A 358 -18.56 -2.62 -24.67
C ASP A 358 -17.67 -3.60 -25.46
N ASP A 359 -16.71 -3.07 -26.21
CA ASP A 359 -15.75 -3.87 -26.97
C ASP A 359 -14.81 -4.64 -26.02
N PHE A 360 -14.35 -4.00 -24.94
CA PHE A 360 -13.63 -4.69 -23.87
C PHE A 360 -14.44 -5.88 -23.31
N ASN A 361 -15.71 -5.65 -22.96
CA ASN A 361 -16.57 -6.67 -22.35
C ASN A 361 -16.81 -7.85 -23.29
N LYS A 362 -16.88 -7.61 -24.61
CA LYS A 362 -16.95 -8.68 -25.61
C LYS A 362 -15.63 -9.46 -25.72
N ASP A 363 -14.52 -8.74 -25.84
CA ASP A 363 -13.18 -9.31 -26.01
C ASP A 363 -12.74 -10.15 -24.79
N TYR A 364 -13.15 -9.76 -23.58
CA TYR A 364 -12.72 -10.36 -22.31
C TYR A 364 -13.82 -11.15 -21.57
N ALA A 365 -14.96 -11.44 -22.22
CA ALA A 365 -16.13 -12.07 -21.59
C ALA A 365 -15.85 -13.40 -20.86
N GLN A 366 -14.84 -14.16 -21.29
CA GLN A 366 -14.46 -15.45 -20.68
C GLN A 366 -13.28 -15.32 -19.70
N ARG A 367 -12.74 -14.12 -19.55
CA ARG A 367 -11.47 -13.81 -18.88
C ARG A 367 -11.68 -13.02 -17.59
N CYS A 368 -12.66 -12.11 -17.60
CA CYS A 368 -13.01 -11.31 -16.44
C CYS A 368 -14.49 -10.92 -16.45
N CYS A 369 -14.96 -10.37 -15.34
CA CYS A 369 -16.25 -9.69 -15.26
C CYS A 369 -16.25 -8.46 -16.17
N ASN A 370 -17.46 -7.99 -16.52
CA ASN A 370 -17.61 -6.73 -17.24
C ASN A 370 -16.90 -5.59 -16.50
N LEU A 371 -16.23 -4.73 -17.26
CA LEU A 371 -15.58 -3.53 -16.76
C LEU A 371 -16.62 -2.61 -16.16
N ARG A 372 -16.47 -2.35 -14.85
CA ARG A 372 -17.32 -1.43 -14.11
C ARG A 372 -16.83 0.00 -14.32
N TYR A 373 -17.71 0.87 -14.78
CA TYR A 373 -17.41 2.29 -14.93
C TYR A 373 -18.09 3.10 -13.84
N VAL A 374 -17.29 3.80 -13.03
CA VAL A 374 -17.74 4.64 -11.92
C VAL A 374 -17.36 6.08 -12.21
N GLU A 375 -18.33 6.98 -12.12
CA GLU A 375 -18.09 8.41 -12.15
C GLU A 375 -18.14 9.00 -10.74
N TYR A 376 -17.30 10.00 -10.47
CA TYR A 376 -17.37 10.77 -9.24
C TYR A 376 -17.52 12.27 -9.48
N HIS A 377 -18.11 12.96 -8.50
CA HIS A 377 -18.28 14.42 -8.50
C HIS A 377 -18.34 14.96 -7.06
N LEU A 378 -18.20 16.27 -6.91
CA LEU A 378 -18.46 16.92 -5.62
C LEU A 378 -19.96 17.11 -5.41
N GLU A 379 -20.44 16.69 -4.24
CA GLU A 379 -21.78 16.94 -3.70
C GLU A 379 -21.64 17.22 -2.20
N ASN A 380 -22.19 18.34 -1.71
CA ASN A 380 -22.18 18.71 -0.29
C ASN A 380 -20.79 18.64 0.39
N ASN A 381 -19.75 19.22 -0.25
CA ASN A 381 -18.35 19.19 0.21
C ASN A 381 -17.80 17.77 0.44
N ASN A 382 -18.29 16.78 -0.28
CA ASN A 382 -17.76 15.43 -0.28
C ASN A 382 -17.74 14.87 -1.71
N LEU A 383 -17.00 13.78 -1.92
CA LEU A 383 -17.01 13.05 -3.18
C LEU A 383 -18.17 12.06 -3.20
N LYS A 384 -18.98 12.09 -4.25
CA LYS A 384 -20.03 11.11 -4.52
C LYS A 384 -19.67 10.27 -5.72
N PHE A 385 -19.74 8.95 -5.55
CA PHE A 385 -19.43 7.94 -6.56
C PHE A 385 -20.71 7.26 -7.05
N GLU A 386 -20.79 7.03 -8.35
CA GLU A 386 -21.95 6.43 -9.00
C GLU A 386 -21.51 5.46 -10.11
N ILE A 387 -22.08 4.25 -10.11
CA ILE A 387 -21.89 3.28 -11.19
C ILE A 387 -22.67 3.75 -12.42
N ILE A 388 -21.99 3.81 -13.56
CA ILE A 388 -22.55 4.15 -14.87
C ILE A 388 -22.84 2.89 -15.69
N GLN A 389 -21.94 1.91 -15.64
CA GLN A 389 -22.00 0.66 -16.39
C GLN A 389 -21.33 -0.48 -15.63
#